data_AF-A0A931Q0E4-F1
#
_entry.id   AF-A0A931Q0E4-F1
#
_cell.length_a   1.000
_cell.length_b   1.000
_cell.length_c   1.000
_cell.angle_alpha   90.00
_cell.angle_beta   90.00
_cell.angle_gamma   90.00
#
_symmetry.space_group_name_H-M   'P 1'
#
loop_
_entity.id
_entity.type
_entity.pdbx_description
1 polymer ?
#
loop_
_entity_poly.entity_id
_entity_poly.type
_entity_poly.pdbx_seq_one_letter_code
_entity_poly.pdbx_strand_id
1 'polypeptide(L)'
;MTIKQIIYILITAAFLISCRSQKKIQKVIAPVKTDSVVVIVNEPKIDTVALVKDAIGKMNSYRIDFKTFSAKIKVDYQNSRGKQPDFTANIRMKKDEVIWMSLTGTLGIEGFRVKITPDSIFILDKLANTYTVRKLSYLQEISQIPLDFATLQNMIVGNPVFFNSDSISAYRKDASSNVSLLSITTVFKHLLTLSTDDLITHSKLDDEDPTRNRTCDLTYEEYENKNGVNFSTYRNIVISEKSKLEIQLKFKQFDFNPADQTYPFNVPKRFTRK
;
A
#
# COMPACT_ATOMS: atom_id res chain seq x y z
N MET A 1 14.96 -48.84 23.96
CA MET A 1 15.85 -47.83 23.33
C MET A 1 14.96 -46.76 22.71
N THR A 2 14.94 -45.56 23.27
CA THR A 2 13.97 -44.49 22.96
C THR A 2 14.35 -43.72 21.68
N ILE A 3 13.35 -43.25 20.92
CA ILE A 3 13.46 -42.47 19.66
C ILE A 3 14.46 -41.28 19.72
N LYS A 4 14.79 -40.77 20.91
CA LYS A 4 15.84 -39.75 21.12
C LYS A 4 17.26 -40.22 20.80
N GLN A 5 17.54 -41.53 20.75
CA GLN A 5 18.89 -42.06 20.45
C GLN A 5 19.18 -42.26 18.96
N ILE A 6 18.15 -42.26 18.10
CA ILE A 6 18.32 -42.38 16.63
C ILE A 6 18.67 -41.00 16.01
N ILE A 7 18.23 -39.90 16.64
CA ILE A 7 18.47 -38.53 16.15
C ILE A 7 19.94 -38.10 16.35
N TYR A 8 20.61 -38.57 17.41
CA TYR A 8 22.01 -38.23 17.66
C TYR A 8 22.99 -38.88 16.67
N ILE A 9 22.65 -40.02 16.06
CA ILE A 9 23.51 -40.73 15.10
C ILE A 9 23.41 -40.14 13.69
N LEU A 10 22.28 -39.50 13.35
CA LEU A 10 22.09 -38.84 12.05
C LEU A 10 22.74 -37.44 11.97
N ILE A 11 22.96 -36.77 13.10
CA ILE A 11 23.60 -35.44 13.15
C ILE A 11 25.14 -35.52 13.09
N THR A 12 25.73 -36.68 13.43
CA THR A 12 27.19 -36.88 13.36
C THR A 12 27.70 -37.30 11.96
N ALA A 13 26.82 -37.63 11.02
CA ALA A 13 27.22 -38.12 9.68
C ALA A 13 27.25 -37.05 8.57
N ALA A 14 26.84 -35.80 8.84
CA ALA A 14 26.81 -34.73 7.83
C ALA A 14 28.02 -33.77 7.88
N PHE A 15 28.99 -33.97 8.79
CA PHE A 15 30.16 -33.10 8.95
C PHE A 15 31.42 -33.54 8.20
N LEU A 16 31.34 -34.57 7.37
CA LEU A 16 32.46 -35.01 6.53
C LEU A 16 32.02 -34.99 5.08
N ILE A 17 32.32 -33.88 4.39
CA ILE A 17 32.72 -33.73 2.97
C ILE A 17 32.47 -32.26 2.58
N SER A 18 33.48 -31.41 2.74
CA SER A 18 33.83 -30.35 1.77
C SER A 18 35.12 -29.66 2.21
N CYS A 19 36.25 -30.33 2.00
CA CYS A 19 37.52 -29.65 1.86
C CYS A 19 37.63 -29.16 0.41
N ARG A 20 37.35 -27.88 0.15
CA ARG A 20 37.85 -27.19 -1.05
C ARG A 20 39.07 -26.35 -0.66
N SER A 21 40.20 -26.70 -1.27
CA SER A 21 41.50 -26.02 -1.14
C SER A 21 41.40 -24.54 -1.52
N GLN A 22 41.86 -23.66 -0.63
CA GLN A 22 42.05 -22.24 -0.91
C GLN A 22 43.35 -22.05 -1.72
N LYS A 23 43.21 -21.62 -2.98
CA LYS A 23 44.36 -21.16 -3.77
C LYS A 23 44.91 -19.87 -3.14
N LYS A 24 46.18 -19.91 -2.73
CA LYS A 24 46.96 -18.72 -2.36
C LYS A 24 47.01 -17.75 -3.54
N ILE A 25 46.45 -16.55 -3.38
CA ILE A 25 46.66 -15.44 -4.29
C ILE A 25 48.02 -14.81 -3.94
N GLN A 26 48.99 -14.96 -4.82
CA GLN A 26 50.26 -14.24 -4.72
C GLN A 26 49.99 -12.74 -4.91
N LYS A 27 50.43 -11.92 -3.95
CA LYS A 27 50.60 -10.48 -4.13
C LYS A 27 51.68 -10.26 -5.19
N VAL A 28 51.28 -9.97 -6.42
CA VAL A 28 52.17 -9.33 -7.39
C VAL A 28 52.05 -7.83 -7.15
N ILE A 29 53.09 -7.25 -6.56
CA ILE A 29 53.30 -5.80 -6.53
C ILE A 29 53.80 -5.43 -7.92
N ALA A 30 52.93 -4.83 -8.74
CA ALA A 30 53.36 -4.14 -9.95
C ALA A 30 53.91 -2.76 -9.56
N PRO A 31 54.99 -2.27 -10.20
CA PRO A 31 55.59 -0.99 -9.86
C PRO A 31 54.70 0.17 -10.33
N VAL A 32 54.60 1.18 -9.48
CA VAL A 32 53.96 2.47 -9.76
C VAL A 32 54.67 3.13 -10.95
N LYS A 33 53.92 3.42 -12.01
CA LYS A 33 54.28 4.44 -13.00
C LYS A 33 53.35 5.63 -12.85
N THR A 34 53.99 6.75 -12.54
CA THR A 34 53.49 8.10 -12.44
C THR A 34 52.89 8.58 -13.77
N ASP A 35 51.95 9.52 -13.66
CA ASP A 35 51.32 10.33 -14.70
C ASP A 35 50.24 9.67 -15.58
N SER A 36 49.04 9.61 -14.99
CA SER A 36 47.83 9.90 -15.74
C SER A 36 47.02 10.87 -14.91
N VAL A 37 46.96 12.12 -15.37
CA VAL A 37 46.08 13.16 -14.85
C VAL A 37 44.67 12.55 -14.84
N VAL A 38 44.15 12.28 -13.64
CA VAL A 38 42.74 11.97 -13.45
C VAL A 38 42.02 13.26 -13.81
N VAL A 39 41.54 13.35 -15.05
CA VAL A 39 40.49 14.30 -15.39
C VAL A 39 39.32 13.86 -14.50
N ILE A 40 39.13 14.57 -13.39
CA ILE A 40 37.88 14.58 -12.67
C ILE A 40 36.89 15.15 -13.68
N VAL A 41 36.28 14.28 -14.47
CA VAL A 41 35.04 14.60 -15.14
C VAL A 41 34.09 14.83 -13.97
N ASN A 42 33.87 16.10 -13.65
CA ASN A 42 32.67 16.50 -12.91
C ASN A 42 31.53 15.87 -13.70
N GLU A 43 31.02 14.72 -13.22
CA GLU A 43 29.68 14.32 -13.60
C GLU A 43 28.82 15.57 -13.38
N PRO A 44 28.01 15.97 -14.38
CA PRO A 44 27.17 17.13 -14.21
C PRO A 44 26.40 16.89 -12.91
N LYS A 45 26.55 17.80 -11.94
CA LYS A 45 25.65 17.87 -10.79
C LYS A 45 24.28 18.14 -11.38
N ILE A 46 23.62 17.08 -11.84
CA ILE A 46 22.20 17.10 -12.15
C ILE A 46 21.58 17.52 -10.83
N ASP A 47 20.97 18.69 -10.85
CA ASP A 47 20.41 19.32 -9.67
C ASP A 47 19.34 18.37 -9.10
N THR A 48 19.77 17.55 -8.15
CA THR A 48 18.92 16.51 -7.54
C THR A 48 17.72 17.18 -6.87
N VAL A 49 17.87 18.44 -6.45
CA VAL A 49 16.78 19.25 -5.91
C VAL A 49 15.78 19.62 -7.01
N ALA A 50 16.24 20.05 -8.19
CA ALA A 50 15.36 20.33 -9.32
C ALA A 50 14.60 19.07 -9.78
N LEU A 51 15.27 17.92 -9.86
CA LEU A 51 14.63 16.64 -10.23
C LEU A 51 13.59 16.19 -9.19
N VAL A 52 13.91 16.30 -7.90
CA VAL A 52 12.97 16.01 -6.82
C VAL A 52 11.74 16.92 -6.90
N LYS A 53 11.97 18.22 -7.11
CA LYS A 53 10.90 19.21 -7.25
C LYS A 53 10.01 18.94 -8.47
N ASP A 54 10.60 18.58 -9.61
CA ASP A 54 9.87 18.18 -10.82
C ASP A 54 8.99 16.96 -10.54
N ALA A 55 9.57 15.90 -9.98
CA ALA A 55 8.84 14.66 -9.67
C ALA A 55 7.66 14.91 -8.70
N ILE A 56 7.89 15.70 -7.63
CA ILE A 56 6.83 16.08 -6.68
C ILE A 56 5.76 16.94 -7.37
N GLY A 57 6.17 17.89 -8.21
CA GLY A 57 5.25 18.74 -8.97
C GLY A 57 4.32 17.94 -9.87
N LYS A 58 4.88 16.99 -10.62
CA LYS A 58 4.13 16.09 -11.50
C LYS A 58 3.20 15.17 -10.73
N MET A 59 3.69 14.52 -9.67
CA MET A 59 2.86 13.71 -8.79
C MET A 59 1.67 14.51 -8.23
N ASN A 60 1.92 15.74 -7.77
CA ASN A 60 0.87 16.61 -7.25
C ASN A 60 -0.12 17.04 -8.34
N SER A 61 0.32 17.19 -9.59
CA SER A 61 -0.56 17.52 -10.71
C SER A 61 -1.57 16.42 -11.05
N TYR A 62 -1.23 15.15 -10.74
CA TYR A 62 -2.13 14.00 -10.88
C TYR A 62 -2.92 13.69 -9.61
N ARG A 63 -2.80 14.51 -8.56
CA ARG A 63 -3.59 14.35 -7.35
C ARG A 63 -5.08 14.52 -7.70
N ILE A 64 -5.87 13.52 -7.35
CA ILE A 64 -7.30 13.51 -7.61
C ILE A 64 -7.99 14.38 -6.59
N ASP A 65 -8.59 15.48 -7.05
CA ASP A 65 -9.53 16.29 -6.28
C ASP A 65 -10.98 15.94 -6.67
N PHE A 66 -11.83 15.77 -5.67
CA PHE A 66 -13.23 15.37 -5.86
C PHE A 66 -14.11 15.96 -4.77
N LYS A 67 -15.38 16.19 -5.09
CA LYS A 67 -16.46 16.52 -4.14
C LYS A 67 -17.22 15.27 -3.76
N THR A 68 -17.61 14.49 -4.76
CA THR A 68 -18.24 13.17 -4.61
C THR A 68 -17.54 12.13 -5.47
N PHE A 69 -17.62 10.87 -5.07
CA PHE A 69 -17.06 9.75 -5.82
C PHE A 69 -18.02 8.57 -5.76
N SER A 70 -18.18 7.83 -6.84
CA SER A 70 -18.86 6.53 -6.82
C SER A 70 -18.05 5.48 -7.52
N ALA A 71 -18.08 4.26 -7.01
CA ALA A 71 -17.47 3.12 -7.68
C ALA A 71 -18.19 1.81 -7.41
N LYS A 72 -18.09 0.89 -8.36
CA LYS A 72 -18.40 -0.53 -8.18
C LYS A 72 -17.11 -1.31 -8.27
N ILE A 73 -16.76 -2.03 -7.21
CA ILE A 73 -15.45 -2.65 -7.01
C ILE A 73 -15.65 -4.13 -6.73
N LYS A 74 -14.95 -5.01 -7.46
CA LYS A 74 -14.75 -6.39 -7.02
C LYS A 74 -13.61 -6.40 -6.01
N VAL A 75 -13.85 -6.95 -4.83
CA VAL A 75 -12.89 -7.01 -3.73
C VAL A 75 -12.53 -8.47 -3.45
N ASP A 76 -11.23 -8.77 -3.55
CA ASP A 76 -10.67 -10.04 -3.11
C ASP A 76 -9.91 -9.77 -1.79
N TYR A 77 -10.26 -10.49 -0.72
CA TYR A 77 -9.77 -10.24 0.64
C TYR A 77 -9.13 -11.50 1.23
N GLN A 78 -7.93 -11.36 1.78
CA GLN A 78 -7.22 -12.42 2.48
C GLN A 78 -6.65 -11.90 3.80
N ASN A 79 -6.74 -12.73 4.84
CA ASN A 79 -6.14 -12.45 6.15
C ASN A 79 -5.43 -13.72 6.67
N SER A 80 -5.03 -13.71 7.94
CA SER A 80 -4.38 -14.85 8.60
C SER A 80 -5.19 -16.16 8.58
N ARG A 81 -6.51 -16.11 8.32
CA ARG A 81 -7.39 -17.28 8.16
C ARG A 81 -7.51 -17.75 6.72
N GLY A 82 -6.74 -17.19 5.79
CA GLY A 82 -6.76 -17.51 4.37
C GLY A 82 -7.69 -16.63 3.55
N LYS A 83 -7.91 -17.04 2.29
CA LYS A 83 -8.77 -16.31 1.35
C LYS A 83 -10.22 -16.33 1.85
N GLN A 84 -10.83 -15.15 1.89
CA GLN A 84 -12.24 -14.99 2.26
C GLN A 84 -13.12 -14.95 1.00
N PRO A 85 -14.45 -15.13 1.12
CA PRO A 85 -15.35 -15.02 -0.03
C PRO A 85 -15.22 -13.66 -0.72
N ASP A 86 -15.07 -13.69 -2.05
CA ASP A 86 -15.10 -12.49 -2.89
C ASP A 86 -16.43 -11.73 -2.69
N PHE A 87 -16.40 -10.40 -2.74
CA PHE A 87 -17.60 -9.58 -2.71
C PHE A 87 -17.50 -8.37 -3.65
N THR A 88 -18.64 -7.81 -4.00
CA THR A 88 -18.74 -6.53 -4.70
C THR A 88 -19.04 -5.43 -3.71
N ALA A 89 -18.22 -4.38 -3.69
CA ALA A 89 -18.47 -3.15 -2.96
C ALA A 89 -19.02 -2.08 -3.91
N ASN A 90 -20.21 -1.56 -3.63
CA ASN A 90 -20.67 -0.30 -4.22
C ASN A 90 -20.35 0.82 -3.25
N ILE A 91 -19.40 1.68 -3.61
CA ILE A 91 -18.91 2.78 -2.78
C ILE A 91 -19.51 4.10 -3.29
N ARG A 92 -19.92 4.95 -2.37
CA ARG A 92 -20.23 6.37 -2.59
C ARG A 92 -19.50 7.19 -1.55
N MET A 93 -18.82 8.25 -1.93
CA MET A 93 -18.11 9.13 -1.02
C MET A 93 -18.49 10.58 -1.24
N LYS A 94 -18.54 11.34 -0.15
CA LYS A 94 -18.47 12.80 -0.16
C LYS A 94 -17.21 13.19 0.60
N LYS A 95 -16.37 14.02 -0.02
CA LYS A 95 -15.09 14.43 0.55
C LYS A 95 -15.31 15.03 1.95
N ASP A 96 -14.46 14.62 2.89
CA ASP A 96 -14.45 15.06 4.30
C ASP A 96 -15.72 14.76 5.13
N GLU A 97 -16.74 14.10 4.56
CA GLU A 97 -18.03 13.91 5.24
C GLU A 97 -18.45 12.44 5.40
N VAL A 98 -18.44 11.66 4.31
CA VAL A 98 -18.97 10.29 4.36
C VAL A 98 -18.33 9.35 3.35
N ILE A 99 -18.08 8.12 3.77
CA ILE A 99 -17.86 6.95 2.90
C ILE A 99 -19.00 5.98 3.17
N TRP A 100 -19.81 5.71 2.17
CA TRP A 100 -20.92 4.79 2.22
C TRP A 100 -20.64 3.59 1.32
N MET A 101 -20.88 2.39 1.84
CA MET A 101 -20.59 1.15 1.12
C MET A 101 -21.74 0.15 1.28
N SER A 102 -22.10 -0.49 0.18
CA SER A 102 -22.96 -1.68 0.15
C SER A 102 -22.14 -2.86 -0.33
N LEU A 103 -21.99 -3.89 0.52
CA LEU A 103 -21.21 -5.09 0.24
C LEU A 103 -22.16 -6.24 -0.12
N THR A 104 -22.00 -6.73 -1.34
CA THR A 104 -22.86 -7.77 -1.93
C THR A 104 -22.02 -9.00 -2.22
N GLY A 105 -22.43 -10.15 -1.69
CA GLY A 105 -21.74 -11.42 -1.94
C GLY A 105 -21.94 -11.93 -3.37
N THR A 106 -21.31 -13.05 -3.71
CA THR A 106 -21.37 -13.66 -5.05
C THR A 106 -22.79 -14.04 -5.50
N LEU A 107 -23.70 -14.30 -4.56
CA LEU A 107 -25.11 -14.61 -4.82
C LEU A 107 -25.99 -13.36 -5.07
N GLY A 108 -25.42 -12.15 -5.13
CA GLY A 108 -26.17 -10.92 -5.38
C GLY A 108 -26.92 -10.36 -4.16
N ILE A 109 -26.76 -10.97 -2.99
CA ILE A 109 -27.40 -10.53 -1.74
C ILE A 109 -26.50 -9.53 -1.00
N GLU A 110 -27.06 -8.37 -0.62
CA GLU A 110 -26.39 -7.38 0.22
C GLU A 110 -26.25 -7.93 1.65
N GLY A 111 -25.02 -8.28 2.03
CA GLY A 111 -24.73 -8.80 3.37
C GLY A 111 -24.45 -7.69 4.38
N PHE A 112 -23.72 -6.65 3.96
CA PHE A 112 -23.33 -5.56 4.84
C PHE A 112 -23.58 -4.19 4.20
N ARG A 113 -24.01 -3.24 5.03
CA ARG A 113 -23.97 -1.81 4.71
C ARG A 113 -23.08 -1.10 5.70
N VAL A 114 -22.18 -0.28 5.19
CA VAL A 114 -21.23 0.47 6.02
C VAL A 114 -21.38 1.95 5.73
N LYS A 115 -21.37 2.76 6.78
CA LYS A 115 -21.22 4.21 6.70
C LYS A 115 -20.04 4.61 7.59
N ILE A 116 -19.10 5.35 7.06
CA ILE A 116 -17.95 5.89 7.77
C ILE A 116 -18.05 7.40 7.71
N THR A 117 -17.93 8.05 8.86
CA THR A 117 -17.79 9.50 9.04
C THR A 117 -16.39 9.80 9.58
N PRO A 118 -15.98 11.09 9.70
CA PRO A 118 -14.65 11.43 10.21
C PRO A 118 -14.30 10.83 11.57
N ASP A 119 -15.29 10.48 12.38
CA ASP A 119 -15.11 10.02 13.76
C ASP A 119 -15.63 8.59 14.01
N SER A 120 -16.47 8.04 13.14
CA SER A 120 -17.29 6.86 13.45
C SER A 120 -17.48 5.93 12.26
N ILE A 121 -17.69 4.66 12.57
CA ILE A 121 -18.05 3.60 11.63
C ILE A 121 -19.35 2.98 12.10
N PHE A 122 -20.30 2.90 11.18
CA PHE A 122 -21.59 2.26 11.36
C PHE A 122 -21.64 1.06 10.43
N ILE A 123 -21.83 -0.13 10.99
CA ILE A 123 -21.89 -1.39 10.25
C ILE A 123 -23.26 -2.01 10.49
N LEU A 124 -23.98 -2.26 9.40
CA LEU A 124 -25.25 -2.97 9.39
C LEU A 124 -25.01 -4.35 8.77
N ASP A 125 -25.06 -5.39 9.58
CA ASP A 125 -25.03 -6.79 9.16
C ASP A 125 -26.45 -7.26 8.88
N LYS A 126 -26.82 -7.30 7.60
CA LYS A 126 -28.16 -7.63 7.13
C LYS A 126 -28.44 -9.14 7.17
N LEU A 127 -27.40 -9.97 7.22
CA LEU A 127 -27.54 -11.42 7.34
C LEU A 127 -27.84 -11.82 8.78
N ALA A 128 -27.14 -11.21 9.74
CA ALA A 128 -27.35 -11.45 11.16
C ALA A 128 -28.45 -10.57 11.78
N ASN A 129 -29.02 -9.61 11.03
CA ASN A 129 -29.89 -8.56 11.57
C ASN A 129 -29.26 -7.84 12.78
N THR A 130 -28.00 -7.44 12.67
CA THR A 130 -27.30 -6.71 13.74
C THR A 130 -26.70 -5.41 13.23
N TYR A 131 -26.51 -4.46 14.13
CA TYR A 131 -25.79 -3.23 13.81
C TYR A 131 -24.76 -2.90 14.88
N THR A 132 -23.65 -2.33 14.44
CA THR A 132 -22.50 -1.99 15.28
C THR A 132 -22.11 -0.55 15.00
N VAL A 133 -21.78 0.20 16.06
CA VAL A 133 -21.17 1.53 15.96
C VAL A 133 -19.84 1.50 16.69
N ARG A 134 -18.77 1.95 16.04
CA ARG A 134 -17.41 2.04 16.59
C ARG A 134 -16.80 3.39 16.22
N LYS A 135 -15.81 3.84 16.99
CA LYS A 135 -14.97 4.99 16.60
C LYS A 135 -14.13 4.62 15.38
N LEU A 136 -13.73 5.61 14.59
CA LEU A 136 -12.86 5.41 13.42
C LEU A 136 -11.52 4.73 13.80
N SER A 137 -11.02 4.97 15.02
CA SER A 137 -9.81 4.33 15.57
C SER A 137 -9.84 2.81 15.51
N TYR A 138 -11.03 2.19 15.45
CA TYR A 138 -11.18 0.76 15.24
C TYR A 138 -10.51 0.26 13.94
N LEU A 139 -10.45 1.07 12.87
CA LEU A 139 -9.71 0.71 11.66
C LEU A 139 -8.21 0.65 11.92
N GLN A 140 -7.69 1.49 12.81
CA GLN A 140 -6.27 1.49 13.16
C GLN A 140 -5.91 0.23 13.95
N GLU A 141 -6.81 -0.23 14.83
CA GLU A 141 -6.65 -1.49 15.56
C GLU A 141 -6.62 -2.72 14.62
N ILE A 142 -7.44 -2.72 13.57
CA ILE A 142 -7.48 -3.86 12.62
C ILE A 142 -6.32 -3.80 11.63
N SER A 143 -6.11 -2.64 11.01
CA SER A 143 -5.10 -2.47 9.96
C SER A 143 -3.70 -2.33 10.52
N GLN A 144 -3.55 -1.98 11.80
CA GLN A 144 -2.28 -1.59 12.41
C GLN A 144 -1.65 -0.36 11.74
N ILE A 145 -2.37 0.37 10.87
CA ILE A 145 -1.91 1.60 10.21
C ILE A 145 -2.67 2.77 10.85
N PRO A 146 -2.05 3.96 11.04
CA PRO A 146 -2.73 5.15 11.56
C PRO A 146 -3.69 5.75 10.50
N LEU A 147 -4.69 4.97 10.11
CA LEU A 147 -5.75 5.35 9.18
C LEU A 147 -6.69 6.35 9.85
N ASP A 148 -6.66 7.59 9.38
CA ASP A 148 -7.71 8.56 9.58
C ASP A 148 -8.68 8.59 8.37
N PHE A 149 -9.69 9.45 8.44
CA PHE A 149 -10.74 9.50 7.43
C PHE A 149 -10.21 9.97 6.07
N ALA A 150 -9.36 11.01 6.07
CA ALA A 150 -8.77 11.56 4.87
C ALA A 150 -7.83 10.55 4.19
N THR A 151 -7.04 9.81 4.98
CA THR A 151 -6.17 8.73 4.52
C THR A 151 -7.01 7.65 3.85
N LEU A 152 -8.12 7.22 4.45
CA LEU A 152 -8.99 6.22 3.86
C LEU A 152 -9.60 6.70 2.53
N GLN A 153 -10.08 7.94 2.45
CA GLN A 153 -10.57 8.51 1.19
C GLN A 153 -9.46 8.57 0.12
N ASN A 154 -8.27 9.02 0.49
CA ASN A 154 -7.11 9.08 -0.41
C ASN A 154 -6.68 7.70 -0.90
N MET A 155 -6.65 6.68 -0.05
CA MET A 155 -6.37 5.30 -0.45
C MET A 155 -7.39 4.77 -1.46
N ILE A 156 -8.69 5.06 -1.26
CA ILE A 156 -9.75 4.61 -2.19
C ILE A 156 -9.61 5.29 -3.55
N VAL A 157 -9.35 6.60 -3.60
CA VAL A 157 -9.18 7.29 -4.89
C VAL A 157 -7.78 7.08 -5.50
N GLY A 158 -6.83 6.58 -4.73
CA GLY A 158 -5.44 6.33 -5.16
C GLY A 158 -4.52 7.54 -5.11
N ASN A 159 -4.83 8.50 -4.24
CA ASN A 159 -3.88 9.56 -3.89
C ASN A 159 -2.79 9.00 -2.95
N PRO A 160 -1.56 9.56 -2.98
CA PRO A 160 -0.51 9.15 -2.06
C PRO A 160 -0.91 9.43 -0.61
N VAL A 161 -0.59 8.49 0.27
CA VAL A 161 -0.82 8.57 1.71
C VAL A 161 0.49 8.41 2.47
N PHE A 162 0.63 9.11 3.61
CA PHE A 162 1.85 9.12 4.43
C PHE A 162 3.12 9.59 3.71
N PHE A 163 3.00 10.25 2.55
CA PHE A 163 4.11 10.85 1.83
C PHE A 163 4.33 12.28 2.31
N ASN A 164 5.57 12.65 2.65
CA ASN A 164 5.93 14.02 2.99
C ASN A 164 6.97 14.57 2.00
N SER A 165 6.55 15.51 1.16
CA SER A 165 7.41 16.17 0.18
C SER A 165 8.54 17.01 0.81
N ASP A 166 8.42 17.39 2.08
CA ASP A 166 9.42 18.19 2.77
C ASP A 166 10.48 17.32 3.46
N SER A 167 10.31 16.00 3.45
CA SER A 167 11.19 15.03 4.13
C SER A 167 11.82 14.02 3.18
N ILE A 168 12.13 14.44 1.96
CA ILE A 168 12.81 13.60 0.97
C ILE A 168 14.25 13.35 1.39
N SER A 169 14.60 12.07 1.54
CA SER A 169 15.95 11.63 1.87
C SER A 169 16.69 11.03 0.68
N ALA A 170 15.98 10.54 -0.34
CA ALA A 170 16.61 10.00 -1.55
C ALA A 170 15.73 10.15 -2.79
N TYR A 171 16.41 10.25 -3.93
CA TYR A 171 15.85 10.21 -5.28
C TYR A 171 16.61 9.16 -6.08
N ARG A 172 15.89 8.36 -6.87
CA ARG A 172 16.50 7.44 -7.83
C ARG A 172 15.66 7.41 -9.10
N LYS A 173 16.33 7.43 -10.24
CA LYS A 173 15.74 7.06 -11.53
C LYS A 173 16.33 5.73 -11.99
N ASP A 174 15.50 4.74 -12.28
CA ASP A 174 15.97 3.42 -12.71
C ASP A 174 16.24 3.36 -14.23
N ALA A 175 16.74 2.21 -14.71
CA ALA A 175 17.04 2.00 -16.13
C ALA A 175 15.79 2.04 -17.02
N SER A 176 14.61 1.79 -16.45
CA SER A 176 13.31 1.90 -17.11
C SER A 176 12.72 3.31 -17.01
N SER A 177 13.49 4.28 -16.50
CA SER A 177 13.07 5.67 -16.28
C SER A 177 11.97 5.87 -15.24
N ASN A 178 11.65 4.87 -14.42
CA ASN A 178 10.79 5.07 -13.26
C ASN A 178 11.53 5.91 -12.22
N VAL A 179 10.79 6.74 -11.50
CA VAL A 179 11.32 7.61 -10.46
C VAL A 179 10.88 7.09 -9.10
N SER A 180 11.83 6.86 -8.20
CA SER A 180 11.56 6.53 -6.80
C SER A 180 11.99 7.66 -5.88
N LEU A 181 11.09 8.05 -4.97
CA LEU A 181 11.30 9.05 -3.93
C LEU A 181 11.21 8.36 -2.57
N LEU A 182 12.25 8.51 -1.75
CA LEU A 182 12.23 8.08 -0.36
C LEU A 182 11.94 9.29 0.53
N SER A 183 10.81 9.26 1.22
CA SER A 183 10.42 10.20 2.28
C SER A 183 10.55 9.51 3.62
N ILE A 184 11.18 10.15 4.61
CA ILE A 184 11.29 9.61 5.97
C ILE A 184 10.52 10.52 6.92
N THR A 185 9.53 9.96 7.61
CA THR A 185 8.70 10.68 8.59
C THR A 185 8.90 10.08 9.98
N THR A 186 8.22 10.61 10.99
CA THR A 186 8.25 10.04 12.35
C THR A 186 7.56 8.68 12.47
N VAL A 187 6.81 8.24 11.46
CA VAL A 187 6.03 7.00 11.50
C VAL A 187 6.52 5.97 10.48
N PHE A 188 6.85 6.43 9.27
CA PHE A 188 7.21 5.53 8.17
C PHE A 188 8.40 6.06 7.36
N LYS A 189 9.21 5.12 6.87
CA LYS A 189 10.00 5.25 5.65
C LYS A 189 9.10 4.93 4.47
N HIS A 190 8.89 5.91 3.59
CA HIS A 190 7.99 5.80 2.47
C HIS A 190 8.79 5.85 1.16
N LEU A 191 8.89 4.70 0.48
CA LEU A 191 9.37 4.62 -0.89
C LEU A 191 8.19 4.70 -1.86
N LEU A 192 8.02 5.86 -2.50
CA LEU A 192 7.02 6.08 -3.54
C LEU A 192 7.66 5.96 -4.91
N THR A 193 7.04 5.22 -5.83
CA THR A 193 7.53 5.06 -7.21
C THR A 193 6.50 5.57 -8.21
N LEU A 194 7.00 6.37 -9.16
CA LEU A 194 6.28 6.91 -10.30
C LEU A 194 6.75 6.20 -11.58
N SER A 195 5.82 5.92 -12.49
CA SER A 195 6.12 5.43 -13.84
C SER A 195 6.78 6.52 -14.69
N THR A 196 7.13 6.16 -15.93
CA THR A 196 7.60 7.11 -16.95
C THR A 196 6.56 8.17 -17.33
N ASP A 197 5.28 7.91 -17.07
CA ASP A 197 4.16 8.85 -17.29
C ASP A 197 3.84 9.65 -16.01
N ASP A 198 4.75 9.60 -15.03
CA ASP A 198 4.67 10.24 -13.71
C ASP A 198 3.45 9.79 -12.87
N LEU A 199 2.86 8.62 -13.18
CA LEU A 199 1.77 8.00 -12.42
C LEU A 199 2.32 7.15 -11.28
N ILE A 200 1.67 7.18 -10.11
CA ILE A 200 2.09 6.33 -8.98
C ILE A 200 1.89 4.86 -9.36
N THR A 201 2.93 4.04 -9.26
CA THR A 201 2.84 2.58 -9.48
C THR A 201 2.97 1.82 -8.17
N HIS A 202 3.73 2.37 -7.23
CA HIS A 202 4.04 1.70 -5.97
C HIS A 202 4.22 2.69 -4.82
N SER A 203 3.73 2.32 -3.64
CA SER A 203 3.91 3.06 -2.38
C SER A 203 4.20 2.05 -1.29
N LYS A 204 5.47 1.96 -0.88
CA LYS A 204 5.91 1.08 0.20
C LYS A 204 6.20 1.88 1.45
N LEU A 205 5.56 1.48 2.55
CA LEU A 205 5.75 2.00 3.89
C LEU A 205 6.42 0.93 4.73
N ASP A 206 7.58 1.25 5.28
CA ASP A 206 8.25 0.48 6.34
C ASP A 206 8.19 1.29 7.64
N ASP A 207 7.93 0.64 8.78
CA ASP A 207 7.92 1.32 10.08
C ASP A 207 9.26 2.02 10.36
N GLU A 208 9.19 3.24 10.90
CA GLU A 208 10.39 3.93 11.36
C GLU A 208 10.89 3.35 12.69
N ASP A 209 10.01 2.79 13.52
CA ASP A 209 10.40 2.09 14.74
C ASP A 209 11.04 0.73 14.39
N PRO A 210 12.36 0.55 14.60
CA PRO A 210 13.05 -0.70 14.24
C PRO A 210 12.61 -1.90 15.07
N THR A 211 11.84 -1.70 16.15
CA THR A 211 11.26 -2.77 16.97
C THR A 211 9.94 -3.29 16.41
N ARG A 212 9.33 -2.58 15.45
CA ARG A 212 8.08 -2.97 14.78
C ARG A 212 8.35 -3.40 13.34
N ASN A 213 8.01 -4.64 13.02
CA ASN A 213 8.07 -5.15 11.65
C ASN A 213 6.76 -4.87 10.88
N ARG A 214 6.28 -3.62 10.91
CA ARG A 214 5.06 -3.21 10.21
C ARG A 214 5.41 -2.70 8.82
N THR A 215 4.76 -3.25 7.81
CA THR A 215 4.87 -2.79 6.42
C THR A 215 3.49 -2.61 5.81
N CYS A 216 3.38 -1.67 4.88
CA CYS A 216 2.22 -1.49 4.02
C CYS A 216 2.68 -1.24 2.60
N ASP A 217 2.28 -2.13 1.70
CA ASP A 217 2.64 -2.11 0.30
C ASP A 217 1.38 -1.86 -0.52
N LEU A 218 1.37 -0.74 -1.25
CA LEU A 218 0.28 -0.35 -2.14
C LEU A 218 0.78 -0.40 -3.58
N THR A 219 0.16 -1.25 -4.39
CA THR A 219 0.38 -1.35 -5.83
C THR A 219 -0.78 -0.68 -6.57
N TYR A 220 -0.47 0.06 -7.64
CA TYR A 220 -1.42 0.76 -8.49
C TYR A 220 -1.18 0.37 -9.95
N GLU A 221 -2.18 -0.24 -10.57
CA GLU A 221 -2.10 -0.72 -11.95
C GLU A 221 -3.40 -0.39 -12.71
N GLU A 222 -3.44 -0.77 -13.99
CA GLU A 222 -4.59 -0.64 -14.87
C GLU A 222 -5.17 0.79 -14.86
N TYR A 223 -4.30 1.78 -15.09
CA TYR A 223 -4.73 3.18 -15.14
C TYR A 223 -5.65 3.43 -16.33
N GLU A 224 -6.78 4.08 -16.06
CA GLU A 224 -7.69 4.63 -17.07
C GLU A 224 -7.71 6.16 -16.96
N ASN A 225 -7.71 6.85 -18.10
CA ASN A 225 -7.98 8.28 -18.13
C ASN A 225 -9.46 8.52 -18.43
N LYS A 226 -10.17 9.14 -17.48
CA LYS A 226 -11.57 9.55 -17.66
C LYS A 226 -11.69 11.04 -17.39
N ASN A 227 -12.07 11.82 -18.42
CA ASN A 227 -12.21 13.28 -18.34
C ASN A 227 -10.97 13.99 -17.80
N GLY A 228 -9.77 13.55 -18.21
CA GLY A 228 -8.50 14.13 -17.77
C GLY A 228 -7.99 13.63 -16.42
N VAL A 229 -8.74 12.77 -15.72
CA VAL A 229 -8.32 12.17 -14.45
C VAL A 229 -7.74 10.78 -14.72
N ASN A 230 -6.46 10.59 -14.41
CA ASN A 230 -5.82 9.28 -14.41
C ASN A 230 -6.19 8.53 -13.12
N PHE A 231 -6.83 7.37 -13.25
CA PHE A 231 -7.30 6.58 -12.13
C PHE A 231 -6.88 5.12 -12.25
N SER A 232 -6.16 4.63 -11.27
CA SER A 232 -5.80 3.21 -11.16
C SER A 232 -7.06 2.37 -10.91
N THR A 233 -7.39 1.46 -11.83
CA THR A 233 -8.56 0.58 -11.68
C THR A 233 -8.23 -0.77 -11.03
N TYR A 234 -6.94 -1.07 -10.86
CA TYR A 234 -6.47 -2.18 -10.05
C TYR A 234 -5.58 -1.68 -8.92
N ARG A 235 -5.92 -2.02 -7.67
CA ARG A 235 -5.04 -1.78 -6.51
C ARG A 235 -4.84 -3.05 -5.72
N ASN A 236 -3.62 -3.28 -5.27
CA ASN A 236 -3.31 -4.31 -4.27
C ASN A 236 -2.75 -3.64 -3.01
N ILE A 237 -3.32 -3.95 -1.86
CA ILE A 237 -2.90 -3.39 -0.57
C ILE A 237 -2.52 -4.56 0.32
N VAL A 238 -1.23 -4.64 0.64
CA VAL A 238 -0.68 -5.66 1.53
C VAL A 238 -0.15 -5.01 2.78
N ILE A 239 -0.80 -5.29 3.91
CA ILE A 239 -0.34 -4.85 5.22
C ILE A 239 0.19 -6.06 5.97
N SER A 240 1.38 -5.93 6.54
CA SER A 240 2.01 -7.00 7.30
C SER A 240 2.58 -6.45 8.59
N GLU A 241 2.20 -7.05 9.72
CA GLU A 241 2.84 -6.83 11.02
C GLU A 241 2.85 -8.18 11.75
N LYS A 242 2.05 -8.36 12.82
CA LYS A 242 1.86 -9.67 13.47
C LYS A 242 1.04 -10.63 12.59
N SER A 243 0.23 -10.08 11.70
CA SER A 243 -0.56 -10.82 10.72
C SER A 243 -0.47 -10.14 9.36
N LYS A 244 -0.69 -10.91 8.30
CA LYS A 244 -0.84 -10.39 6.94
C LYS A 244 -2.31 -10.12 6.63
N LEU A 245 -2.57 -8.97 6.03
CA LEU A 245 -3.83 -8.53 5.45
C LEU A 245 -3.56 -8.16 3.99
N GLU A 246 -4.30 -8.75 3.06
CA GLU A 246 -4.20 -8.45 1.63
C GLU A 246 -5.59 -8.12 1.06
N ILE A 247 -5.68 -6.99 0.37
CA ILE A 247 -6.91 -6.47 -0.23
C ILE A 247 -6.62 -6.11 -1.68
N GLN A 248 -7.26 -6.82 -2.61
CA GLN A 248 -7.24 -6.48 -4.02
C GLN A 248 -8.53 -5.78 -4.40
N LEU A 249 -8.43 -4.62 -5.03
CA LEU A 249 -9.53 -3.79 -5.48
C LEU A 249 -9.52 -3.73 -7.00
N LYS A 250 -10.56 -4.27 -7.64
CA LYS A 250 -10.76 -4.23 -9.09
C LYS A 250 -11.98 -3.36 -9.40
N PHE A 251 -11.74 -2.12 -9.79
CA PHE A 251 -12.78 -1.14 -10.11
C PHE A 251 -13.42 -1.52 -11.45
N LYS A 252 -14.71 -1.79 -11.44
CA LYS A 252 -15.49 -2.13 -12.64
C LYS A 252 -16.20 -0.94 -13.24
N GLN A 253 -16.55 0.03 -12.39
CA GLN A 253 -17.14 1.30 -12.75
C GLN A 253 -16.66 2.33 -11.73
N PHE A 254 -16.39 3.55 -12.17
CA PHE A 254 -16.11 4.68 -11.30
C PHE A 254 -16.60 5.99 -11.92
N ASP A 255 -16.92 6.95 -11.07
CA ASP A 255 -17.28 8.30 -11.47
C ASP A 255 -16.87 9.33 -10.43
N PHE A 256 -16.36 10.45 -10.91
CA PHE A 256 -15.97 11.59 -10.10
C PHE A 256 -17.02 12.69 -10.23
N ASN A 257 -17.41 13.25 -9.09
CA ASN A 257 -18.40 14.31 -8.98
C ASN A 257 -19.79 13.99 -9.59
N PRO A 258 -20.33 12.75 -9.48
CA PRO A 258 -21.69 12.50 -9.91
C PRO A 258 -22.67 13.36 -9.08
N ALA A 259 -23.69 13.88 -9.77
CA ALA A 259 -24.78 14.61 -9.14
C ALA A 259 -25.62 13.69 -8.22
N ASP A 260 -26.31 14.30 -7.26
CA ASP A 260 -27.42 13.68 -6.51
C ASP A 260 -27.08 12.36 -5.80
N GLN A 261 -25.89 12.26 -5.20
CA GLN A 261 -25.56 11.11 -4.37
C GLN A 261 -26.36 11.11 -3.05
N THR A 262 -26.86 9.92 -2.70
CA THR A 262 -27.52 9.67 -1.41
C THR A 262 -26.75 8.62 -0.60
N TYR A 263 -26.79 8.77 0.72
CA TYR A 263 -26.06 7.93 1.68
C TYR A 263 -27.01 7.28 2.71
N PRO A 264 -28.03 6.50 2.28
CA PRO A 264 -29.07 6.02 3.17
C PRO A 264 -28.53 4.99 4.18
N PHE A 265 -28.71 5.27 5.46
CA PHE A 265 -28.34 4.38 6.56
C PHE A 265 -29.43 4.36 7.62
N ASN A 266 -30.55 3.69 7.32
CA ASN A 266 -31.62 3.45 8.28
C ASN A 266 -31.45 2.07 8.90
N VAL A 267 -31.45 1.98 10.23
CA VAL A 267 -31.38 0.71 10.96
C VAL A 267 -32.81 0.20 11.18
N PRO A 268 -33.23 -0.94 10.58
CA PRO A 268 -34.59 -1.44 10.77
C PRO A 268 -34.83 -1.87 12.21
N LYS A 269 -36.07 -1.72 12.70
CA LYS A 269 -36.45 -2.04 14.11
C LYS A 269 -36.10 -3.47 14.56
N ARG A 270 -36.05 -4.42 13.63
CA ARG A 270 -35.70 -5.82 13.92
C ARG A 270 -34.21 -6.05 14.18
N PHE A 271 -33.36 -5.04 13.99
CA PHE A 271 -31.92 -5.19 14.14
C PHE A 271 -31.49 -4.98 15.59
N THR A 272 -30.58 -5.83 16.06
CA THR A 272 -30.05 -5.76 17.43
C THR A 272 -28.66 -5.10 17.44
N ARG A 273 -28.40 -4.25 18.45
CA ARG A 273 -27.09 -3.60 18.60
C ARG A 273 -26.04 -4.59 19.15
N LYS A 274 -24.82 -4.52 18.63
CA LYS A 274 -23.61 -5.22 19.12
C LYS A 274 -22.47 -4.26 19.51
#